data_AF-A0AAN8XAM8-F1
#
_entry.id   AF-A0AAN8XAM8-F1
#
_cell.length_a   1.000
_cell.length_b   1.000
_cell.length_c   1.000
_cell.angle_alpha   90.00
_cell.angle_beta   90.00
_cell.angle_gamma   90.00
#
_symmetry.space_group_name_H-M   'P 1'
#
loop_
_entity.id
_entity.type
_entity.pdbx_description
1 polymer ?
#
loop_
_entity_poly.entity_id
_entity_poly.type
_entity_poly.pdbx_seq_one_letter_code
_entity_poly.pdbx_strand_id
1 'polypeptide(L)'
;MSTISSDNRVGELETEKFNLIEDVVSLQDQLSALKSETAETAIRTKELETEAASCNSLRSKVSTLEMEKRNLEKKIVDLQVQVASKDISNNDADNFFKQIKDEKDQLEGQVNFLNSVIVDMQRKNDDLKTRIEILQLGPVPDDSRNGVSPAGRHPVAPRMYCDICDCFDAHDTEDCPKQASSDSPPPTQYHGERGSFFH
;
A
#
# COMPACT_ATOMS: atom_id res chain seq x y z
N MET A 1 -49.04 83.91 -94.42
CA MET A 1 -48.46 82.54 -94.43
C MET A 1 -47.40 82.37 -93.35
N SER A 2 -46.46 83.31 -93.16
CA SER A 2 -45.42 83.18 -92.13
C SER A 2 -45.91 83.14 -90.68
N THR A 3 -47.03 83.81 -90.35
CA THR A 3 -47.61 83.83 -88.99
C THR A 3 -48.23 82.49 -88.57
N ILE A 4 -48.89 81.79 -89.50
CA ILE A 4 -49.48 80.47 -89.25
C ILE A 4 -48.38 79.42 -88.98
N SER A 5 -47.23 79.55 -89.67
CA SER A 5 -46.08 78.68 -89.45
C SER A 5 -45.39 78.92 -88.10
N SER A 6 -45.42 80.15 -87.57
CA SER A 6 -44.91 80.44 -86.24
C SER A 6 -45.83 79.91 -85.14
N ASP A 7 -47.15 80.01 -85.32
CA ASP A 7 -48.13 79.55 -84.32
C ASP A 7 -48.09 78.02 -84.14
N ASN A 8 -47.97 77.25 -85.23
CA ASN A 8 -47.81 75.80 -85.16
C ASN A 8 -46.54 75.38 -84.38
N ARG A 9 -45.44 76.09 -84.61
CA ARG A 9 -44.16 75.83 -83.94
C ARG A 9 -44.20 76.19 -82.45
N VAL A 10 -44.96 77.22 -82.08
CA VAL A 10 -45.22 77.55 -80.67
C VAL A 10 -46.02 76.43 -80.00
N GLY A 11 -47.06 75.90 -80.65
CA GLY A 11 -47.84 74.78 -80.13
C GLY A 11 -47.03 73.49 -79.92
N GLU A 12 -46.17 73.14 -80.87
CA GLU A 12 -45.24 71.99 -80.72
C GLU A 12 -44.31 72.17 -79.51
N LEU A 13 -43.71 73.36 -79.35
CA LEU A 13 -42.85 73.67 -78.21
C LEU A 13 -43.60 73.66 -76.88
N GLU A 14 -44.86 74.06 -76.84
CA GLU A 14 -45.70 73.98 -75.64
C GLU A 14 -45.99 72.54 -75.24
N THR A 15 -46.26 71.65 -76.21
CA THR A 15 -46.44 70.21 -75.94
C THR A 15 -45.15 69.55 -75.47
N GLU A 16 -44.01 69.86 -76.07
CA GLU A 16 -42.71 69.35 -75.64
C GLU A 16 -42.38 69.83 -74.21
N LYS A 17 -42.63 71.12 -73.92
CA LYS A 17 -42.48 71.67 -72.57
C LYS A 17 -43.35 70.96 -71.55
N PHE A 18 -44.62 70.65 -71.90
CA PHE A 18 -45.51 69.91 -71.00
C PHE A 18 -44.98 68.51 -70.70
N ASN A 19 -44.57 67.77 -71.73
CA ASN A 19 -44.01 66.42 -71.57
C ASN A 19 -42.73 66.44 -70.72
N LEU A 20 -41.83 67.41 -70.95
CA LEU A 20 -40.62 67.58 -70.13
C LEU A 20 -40.95 67.90 -68.66
N ILE A 21 -42.00 68.68 -68.39
CA ILE A 21 -42.44 68.95 -67.01
C ILE A 21 -42.95 67.66 -66.36
N GLU A 22 -43.74 66.86 -67.08
CA GLU A 22 -44.24 65.57 -66.59
C GLU A 22 -43.08 64.61 -66.26
N ASP A 23 -42.09 64.52 -67.16
CA ASP A 23 -40.88 63.71 -66.94
C ASP A 23 -40.07 64.20 -65.72
N VAL A 24 -39.90 65.51 -65.56
CA VAL A 24 -39.19 66.08 -64.40
C VAL A 24 -39.91 65.75 -63.10
N VAL A 25 -41.24 65.83 -63.06
CA VAL A 25 -42.02 65.45 -61.87
C VAL A 25 -41.86 63.95 -61.58
N SER A 26 -41.98 63.10 -62.59
CA SER A 26 -41.79 61.65 -62.43
C SER A 26 -40.39 61.29 -61.92
N LEU A 27 -39.35 61.91 -62.46
CA LEU A 27 -37.97 61.72 -62.01
C LEU A 27 -37.77 62.23 -60.58
N GLN A 28 -38.43 63.34 -60.21
CA GLN A 28 -38.35 63.88 -58.86
C GLN A 28 -39.02 62.95 -57.83
N ASP A 29 -40.15 62.34 -58.18
CA ASP A 29 -40.81 61.33 -57.35
C ASP A 29 -39.95 60.08 -57.19
N GLN A 30 -39.38 59.55 -58.28
CA GLN A 30 -38.45 58.42 -58.23
C GLN A 30 -37.21 58.72 -57.36
N LEU A 31 -36.64 59.91 -57.49
CA LEU A 31 -35.49 60.35 -56.69
C LEU A 31 -35.86 60.46 -55.21
N SER A 32 -37.07 60.89 -54.88
CA SER A 32 -37.56 60.93 -53.50
C SER A 32 -37.74 59.53 -52.90
N ALA A 33 -38.28 58.59 -53.68
CA ALA A 33 -38.45 57.19 -53.28
C ALA A 33 -37.10 56.51 -53.02
N LEU A 34 -36.14 56.65 -53.95
CA LEU A 34 -34.78 56.12 -53.79
C LEU A 34 -34.07 56.73 -52.58
N LYS A 35 -34.28 58.01 -52.29
CA LYS A 35 -33.74 58.63 -51.06
C LYS A 35 -34.33 58.02 -49.79
N SER A 36 -35.62 57.68 -49.78
CA SER A 36 -36.25 56.98 -48.64
C SER A 36 -35.66 55.58 -48.48
N GLU A 37 -35.57 54.81 -49.55
CA GLU A 37 -35.04 53.44 -49.53
C GLU A 37 -33.56 53.40 -49.10
N THR A 38 -32.75 54.34 -49.58
CA THR A 38 -31.34 54.46 -49.14
C THR A 38 -31.22 54.81 -47.66
N ALA A 39 -32.14 55.63 -47.11
CA ALA A 39 -32.16 55.92 -45.68
C ALA A 39 -32.56 54.70 -44.84
N GLU A 40 -33.57 53.94 -45.27
CA GLU A 40 -34.03 52.72 -44.60
C GLU A 40 -32.96 51.63 -44.61
N THR A 41 -32.32 51.39 -45.76
CA THR A 41 -31.22 50.43 -45.89
C THR A 41 -29.99 50.84 -45.06
N ALA A 42 -29.71 52.14 -44.92
CA ALA A 42 -28.66 52.62 -44.03
C ALA A 42 -28.96 52.35 -42.55
N ILE A 43 -30.22 52.52 -42.11
CA ILE A 43 -30.64 52.15 -40.75
C ILE A 43 -30.50 50.64 -40.55
N ARG A 44 -31.00 49.84 -41.49
CA ARG A 44 -30.92 48.38 -41.40
C ARG A 44 -29.48 47.87 -41.34
N THR A 45 -28.58 48.50 -42.08
CA THR A 45 -27.15 48.16 -42.05
C THR A 45 -26.56 48.40 -40.66
N LYS A 46 -26.87 49.54 -40.02
CA LYS A 46 -26.42 49.83 -38.66
C LYS A 46 -26.96 48.83 -37.63
N GLU A 47 -28.23 48.43 -37.74
CA GLU A 47 -28.80 47.39 -36.87
C GLU A 47 -28.05 46.07 -37.01
N LEU A 48 -27.79 45.63 -38.25
CA LEU A 48 -27.04 44.39 -38.52
C LEU A 48 -25.59 44.47 -38.01
N GLU A 49 -24.94 45.62 -38.11
CA GLU A 49 -23.61 45.84 -37.52
C GLU A 49 -23.62 45.69 -35.99
N THR A 50 -24.65 46.21 -35.31
CA THR A 50 -24.78 46.06 -33.85
C THR A 50 -25.07 44.61 -33.46
N GLU A 51 -25.88 43.90 -34.23
CA GLU A 51 -26.17 42.48 -34.01
C GLU A 51 -24.91 41.64 -34.23
N ALA A 52 -24.14 41.91 -35.28
CA ALA A 52 -22.86 41.25 -35.55
C ALA A 52 -21.85 41.47 -34.41
N ALA A 53 -21.77 42.69 -33.85
CA ALA A 53 -20.94 42.96 -32.68
C ALA A 53 -21.37 42.13 -31.46
N SER A 54 -22.68 41.99 -31.24
CA SER A 54 -23.24 41.13 -30.18
C SER A 54 -22.89 39.66 -30.40
N CYS A 55 -23.06 39.15 -31.62
CA CYS A 55 -22.68 37.78 -31.99
C CYS A 55 -21.18 37.50 -31.74
N ASN A 56 -20.30 38.46 -32.06
CA ASN A 56 -18.87 38.33 -31.79
C ASN A 56 -18.56 38.28 -30.29
N SER A 57 -19.25 39.09 -29.48
CA SER A 57 -19.13 39.05 -28.02
C SER A 57 -19.56 37.70 -27.44
N LEU A 58 -20.72 37.18 -27.91
CA LEU A 58 -21.21 35.85 -27.51
C LEU A 58 -20.25 34.75 -27.92
N ARG A 59 -19.69 34.81 -29.14
CA ARG A 59 -18.70 33.84 -29.62
C ARG A 59 -17.44 33.82 -28.76
N SER A 60 -16.95 35.00 -28.35
CA SER A 60 -15.84 35.11 -27.41
C SER A 60 -16.16 34.45 -26.06
N LYS A 61 -17.35 34.74 -25.51
CA LYS A 61 -17.81 34.14 -24.25
C LYS A 61 -17.92 32.61 -24.33
N VAL A 62 -18.44 32.07 -25.44
CA VAL A 62 -18.49 30.62 -25.69
C VAL A 62 -17.08 30.04 -25.73
N SER A 63 -16.13 30.68 -26.42
CA SER A 63 -14.74 30.22 -26.46
C SER A 63 -14.10 30.15 -25.08
N THR A 64 -14.35 31.15 -24.21
CA THR A 64 -13.86 31.14 -22.83
C THR A 64 -14.49 30.02 -22.01
N LEU A 65 -15.81 29.85 -22.10
CA LEU A 65 -16.52 28.77 -21.39
C LEU A 65 -16.07 27.38 -21.83
N GLU A 66 -15.78 27.18 -23.11
CA GLU A 66 -15.23 25.91 -23.59
C GLU A 66 -13.83 25.64 -23.03
N MET A 67 -12.99 26.67 -22.91
CA MET A 67 -11.66 26.52 -22.31
C MET A 67 -11.76 26.19 -20.82
N GLU A 68 -12.65 26.87 -20.09
CA GLU A 68 -12.92 26.58 -18.67
C GLU A 68 -13.46 25.16 -18.49
N LYS A 69 -14.39 24.73 -19.34
CA LYS A 69 -14.91 23.36 -19.34
C LYS A 69 -13.79 22.34 -19.50
N ARG A 70 -12.92 22.49 -20.50
CA ARG A 70 -11.77 21.58 -20.71
C ARG A 70 -10.83 21.55 -19.50
N ASN A 71 -10.59 22.70 -18.87
CA ASN A 71 -9.76 22.78 -17.67
C ASN A 71 -10.39 22.06 -16.47
N LEU A 72 -11.71 22.21 -16.28
CA LEU A 72 -12.46 21.51 -15.23
C LEU A 72 -12.49 20.00 -15.47
N GLU A 73 -12.72 19.56 -16.72
CA GLU A 73 -12.68 18.14 -17.09
C GLU A 73 -11.31 17.53 -16.79
N LYS A 74 -10.21 18.23 -17.14
CA LYS A 74 -8.85 17.79 -16.79
C LYS A 74 -8.67 17.65 -15.28
N LYS A 75 -9.11 18.65 -14.50
CA LYS A 75 -9.00 18.63 -13.03
C LYS A 75 -9.81 17.49 -12.41
N ILE A 76 -10.98 17.15 -12.97
CA ILE A 76 -11.78 16.01 -12.53
C ILE A 76 -11.00 14.71 -12.74
N VAL A 77 -10.39 14.53 -13.92
CA VAL A 77 -9.58 13.33 -14.21
C VAL A 77 -8.39 13.25 -13.25
N ASP A 78 -7.65 14.35 -13.04
CA ASP A 78 -6.51 14.38 -12.13
C ASP A 78 -6.93 14.01 -10.69
N LEU A 79 -8.07 14.53 -10.21
CA LEU A 79 -8.62 14.20 -8.90
C LEU A 79 -9.08 12.74 -8.81
N GLN A 80 -9.71 12.19 -9.86
CA GLN A 80 -10.09 10.77 -9.90
C GLN A 80 -8.88 9.85 -9.81
N VAL A 81 -7.80 10.17 -10.54
CA VAL A 81 -6.54 9.43 -10.46
C VAL A 81 -5.94 9.53 -9.06
N GLN A 82 -5.96 10.72 -8.45
CA GLN A 82 -5.45 10.92 -7.10
C GLN A 82 -6.23 10.10 -6.06
N VAL A 83 -7.57 10.08 -6.15
CA VAL A 83 -8.43 9.27 -5.26
C VAL A 83 -8.13 7.78 -5.45
N ALA A 84 -8.13 7.30 -6.69
CA ALA A 84 -7.83 5.89 -6.98
C ALA A 84 -6.44 5.47 -6.45
N SER A 85 -5.42 6.32 -6.63
CA SER A 85 -4.07 6.05 -6.11
C SER A 85 -4.02 6.01 -4.58
N LYS A 86 -4.82 6.84 -3.91
CA LYS A 86 -4.90 6.88 -2.45
C LYS A 86 -5.64 5.67 -1.89
N ASP A 87 -6.69 5.22 -2.56
CA ASP A 87 -7.43 4.01 -2.18
C ASP A 87 -6.59 2.74 -2.32
N ILE A 88 -5.73 2.66 -3.35
CA ILE A 88 -4.75 1.57 -3.50
C ILE A 88 -3.75 1.60 -2.34
N SER A 89 -3.17 2.77 -2.05
CA SER A 89 -2.18 2.92 -0.96
C SER A 89 -2.77 2.61 0.42
N ASN A 90 -4.04 2.96 0.67
CA ASN A 90 -4.71 2.65 1.93
C ASN A 90 -4.97 1.14 2.07
N ASN A 91 -5.42 0.46 1.01
CA ASN A 91 -5.63 -0.99 1.05
C ASN A 91 -4.32 -1.76 1.32
N ASP A 92 -3.20 -1.32 0.73
CA ASP A 92 -1.90 -1.94 0.99
C ASP A 92 -1.45 -1.72 2.44
N ALA A 93 -1.66 -0.52 2.99
CA ALA A 93 -1.38 -0.23 4.40
C ALA A 93 -2.26 -1.03 5.36
N ASP A 94 -3.55 -1.17 5.06
CA ASP A 94 -4.50 -1.95 5.86
C ASP A 94 -4.17 -3.45 5.83
N ASN A 95 -3.79 -3.98 4.67
CA ASN A 95 -3.33 -5.38 4.53
C ASN A 95 -2.04 -5.63 5.31
N PHE A 96 -1.07 -4.72 5.23
CA PHE A 96 0.18 -4.82 5.98
C PHE A 96 -0.07 -4.76 7.50
N PHE A 97 -0.94 -3.86 7.95
CA PHE A 97 -1.33 -3.77 9.36
C PHE A 97 -2.03 -5.04 9.85
N LYS A 98 -2.91 -5.62 9.02
CA LYS A 98 -3.59 -6.88 9.33
C LYS A 98 -2.59 -8.03 9.46
N GLN A 99 -1.62 -8.14 8.55
CA GLN A 99 -0.57 -9.16 8.63
C GLN A 99 0.24 -9.04 9.94
N ILE A 100 0.68 -7.83 10.30
CA ILE A 100 1.42 -7.60 11.55
C ILE A 100 0.57 -8.00 12.77
N LYS A 101 -0.73 -7.68 12.74
CA LYS A 101 -1.64 -8.02 13.83
C LYS A 101 -1.80 -9.54 13.98
N ASP A 102 -1.98 -10.25 12.87
CA ASP A 102 -2.11 -11.72 12.86
C ASP A 102 -0.82 -12.39 13.37
N GLU A 103 0.36 -11.91 12.95
CA GLU A 103 1.66 -12.38 13.45
C GLU A 103 1.82 -12.12 14.95
N LYS A 104 1.43 -10.93 15.42
CA LYS A 104 1.46 -10.56 16.84
C LYS A 104 0.53 -11.45 17.67
N ASP A 105 -0.68 -11.71 17.21
CA ASP A 105 -1.63 -12.58 17.91
C ASP A 105 -1.15 -14.04 17.93
N GLN A 106 -0.49 -14.50 16.86
CA GLN A 106 0.14 -15.83 16.81
C GLN A 106 1.31 -15.95 17.82
N LEU A 107 2.20 -14.95 17.87
CA LEU A 107 3.30 -14.91 18.83
C LEU A 107 2.79 -14.85 20.27
N GLU A 108 1.75 -14.06 20.54
CA GLU A 108 1.10 -13.99 21.85
C GLU A 108 0.50 -15.35 22.26
N GLY A 109 -0.12 -16.06 21.31
CA GLY A 109 -0.58 -17.44 21.53
C GLY A 109 0.56 -18.41 21.87
N GLN A 110 1.70 -18.32 21.18
CA GLN A 110 2.88 -19.14 21.48
C GLN A 110 3.44 -18.84 22.88
N VAL A 111 3.52 -17.56 23.25
CA VAL A 111 3.96 -17.14 24.60
C VAL A 111 3.03 -17.71 25.67
N ASN A 112 1.71 -17.64 25.46
CA ASN A 112 0.74 -18.19 26.41
C ASN A 112 0.84 -19.71 26.56
N PHE A 113 1.06 -20.42 25.45
CA PHE A 113 1.31 -21.86 25.48
C PHE A 113 2.58 -22.20 26.25
N LEU A 114 3.69 -21.51 25.93
CA LEU A 114 4.96 -21.70 26.63
C LEU A 114 4.84 -21.42 28.13
N ASN A 115 4.13 -20.35 28.51
CA ASN A 115 3.86 -20.04 29.91
C ASN A 115 3.11 -21.19 30.62
N SER A 116 2.14 -21.81 29.95
CA SER A 116 1.41 -22.96 30.50
C SER A 116 2.31 -24.20 30.65
N VAL A 117 3.16 -24.49 29.65
CA VAL A 117 4.14 -25.57 29.71
C VAL A 117 5.17 -25.34 30.83
N ILE A 118 5.62 -24.09 31.02
CA ILE A 118 6.55 -23.72 32.09
C ILE A 118 5.91 -24.00 33.46
N VAL A 119 4.66 -23.60 33.66
CA VAL A 119 3.93 -23.85 34.92
C VAL A 119 3.81 -25.36 35.19
N ASP A 120 3.46 -26.15 34.18
CA ASP A 120 3.38 -27.61 34.31
C ASP A 120 4.74 -28.25 34.61
N MET A 121 5.82 -27.78 33.98
CA MET A 121 7.17 -28.25 34.26
C MET A 121 7.69 -27.82 35.63
N GLN A 122 7.35 -26.62 36.10
CA GLN A 122 7.67 -26.19 37.46
C GLN A 122 6.98 -27.09 38.49
N ARG A 123 5.67 -27.35 38.33
CA ARG A 123 4.92 -28.28 39.21
C ARG A 123 5.54 -29.67 39.23
N LYS A 124 5.93 -30.19 38.05
CA LYS A 124 6.55 -31.51 37.95
C LYS A 124 7.94 -31.54 38.60
N ASN A 125 8.73 -30.49 38.44
CA ASN A 125 10.01 -30.35 39.12
C ASN A 125 9.84 -30.29 40.64
N ASP A 126 8.84 -29.56 41.13
CA ASP A 126 8.58 -29.47 42.56
C ASP A 126 8.11 -30.82 43.14
N ASP A 127 7.23 -31.55 42.45
CA ASP A 127 6.83 -32.92 42.86
C ASP A 127 8.04 -33.87 42.91
N LEU A 128 8.94 -33.81 41.92
CA LEU A 128 10.15 -34.61 41.92
C LEU A 128 11.11 -34.23 43.06
N LYS A 129 11.28 -32.92 43.34
CA LYS A 129 12.08 -32.45 44.48
C LYS A 129 11.51 -32.96 45.79
N THR A 130 10.19 -32.86 46.00
CA THR A 130 9.54 -33.38 47.21
C THR A 130 9.73 -34.88 47.36
N ARG A 131 9.61 -35.67 46.27
CA ARG A 131 9.90 -37.12 46.32
C ARG A 131 11.34 -37.40 46.69
N ILE A 132 12.30 -36.63 46.17
CA ILE A 132 13.71 -36.75 46.53
C ILE A 132 13.91 -36.42 48.01
N GLU A 133 13.33 -35.33 48.52
CA GLU A 133 13.39 -34.96 49.94
C GLU A 133 12.82 -36.06 50.84
N ILE A 134 11.67 -36.64 50.49
CA ILE A 134 11.07 -37.76 51.22
C ILE A 134 12.00 -38.99 51.23
N LEU A 135 12.64 -39.31 50.10
CA LEU A 135 13.59 -40.43 50.02
C LEU A 135 14.91 -40.16 50.77
N GLN A 136 15.35 -38.90 50.82
CA GLN A 136 16.52 -38.47 51.58
C GLN A 136 16.25 -38.42 53.09
N LEU A 137 15.01 -38.16 53.50
CA LEU A 137 14.52 -38.30 54.87
C LEU A 137 14.35 -39.77 55.28
N GLY A 138 15.36 -40.62 55.02
CA GLY A 138 15.39 -42.03 55.40
C GLY A 138 14.84 -42.29 56.82
N PRO A 139 14.35 -43.52 57.07
CA PRO A 139 13.32 -43.80 58.07
C PRO A 139 13.56 -43.07 59.38
N VAL A 140 12.59 -42.25 59.78
CA VAL A 140 12.50 -41.71 61.13
C VAL A 140 12.59 -42.91 62.08
N PRO A 141 13.49 -42.93 63.08
CA PRO A 141 13.41 -43.93 64.12
C PRO A 141 12.15 -43.61 64.91
N ASP A 142 11.04 -44.21 64.49
CA ASP A 142 9.85 -44.36 65.31
C ASP A 142 10.27 -45.23 66.50
N ASP A 143 10.46 -44.58 67.65
CA ASP A 143 10.66 -45.24 68.93
C ASP A 143 9.30 -45.83 69.36
N SER A 144 8.90 -46.89 68.66
CA SER A 144 7.84 -47.79 69.10
C SER A 144 8.27 -49.22 68.82
N ARG A 145 8.90 -49.78 69.87
CA ARG A 145 8.85 -51.19 70.25
C ARG A 145 7.65 -51.92 69.62
N ASN A 146 7.92 -52.79 68.67
CA ASN A 146 7.79 -54.23 68.88
C ASN A 146 8.25 -54.96 67.63
N GLY A 147 9.33 -55.73 67.81
CA GLY A 147 10.05 -56.36 66.73
C GLY A 147 9.32 -57.51 66.07
N VAL A 148 9.67 -57.72 64.80
CA VAL A 148 9.97 -59.04 64.25
C VAL A 148 10.99 -58.82 63.13
N SER A 149 12.21 -59.29 63.33
CA SER A 149 13.27 -59.30 62.30
C SER A 149 12.89 -60.20 61.12
N PRO A 150 13.34 -59.86 59.90
CA PRO A 150 13.86 -60.88 59.00
C PRO A 150 15.31 -60.59 58.62
N ALA A 151 16.14 -61.58 58.90
CA ALA A 151 17.56 -61.64 58.61
C ALA A 151 17.87 -61.57 57.11
N GLY A 152 19.07 -61.06 56.79
CA GLY A 152 19.81 -61.50 55.60
C GLY A 152 20.02 -60.46 54.50
N ARG A 153 20.89 -59.48 54.73
CA ARG A 153 21.72 -58.89 53.65
C ARG A 153 23.16 -58.82 54.14
N HIS A 154 23.92 -59.89 53.91
CA HIS A 154 25.37 -59.83 54.02
C HIS A 154 25.89 -58.97 52.86
N PRO A 155 26.74 -57.95 53.09
CA PRO A 155 27.42 -57.27 52.00
C PRO A 155 28.30 -58.29 51.27
N VAL A 156 28.06 -58.46 49.97
CA VAL A 156 28.88 -59.34 49.12
C VAL A 156 30.29 -58.75 49.08
N ALA A 157 31.31 -59.55 49.40
CA ALA A 157 32.70 -59.11 49.32
C ALA A 157 33.01 -58.63 47.89
N PRO A 158 33.75 -57.51 47.71
CA PRO A 158 34.16 -57.04 46.39
C PRO A 158 34.84 -58.17 45.60
N ARG A 159 34.39 -58.39 44.35
CA ARG A 159 35.00 -59.41 43.47
C ARG A 159 36.33 -58.88 42.95
N MET A 160 37.38 -59.66 43.13
CA MET A 160 38.72 -59.32 42.62
C MET A 160 38.70 -59.53 41.10
N TYR A 161 39.18 -58.57 40.33
CA TYR A 161 39.27 -58.68 38.87
C TYR A 161 40.56 -58.01 38.42
N CYS A 162 41.27 -58.67 37.53
CA CYS A 162 42.54 -58.18 37.01
C CYS A 162 42.38 -57.70 35.57
N ASP A 163 42.54 -56.39 35.37
CA ASP A 163 42.47 -55.69 34.08
C ASP A 163 43.61 -56.06 33.10
N ILE A 164 44.63 -56.78 33.56
CA ILE A 164 45.79 -57.17 32.73
C ILE A 164 45.60 -58.54 32.08
N CYS A 165 44.83 -59.44 32.70
CA CYS A 165 44.55 -60.79 32.20
C CYS A 165 43.08 -61.03 31.84
N ASP A 166 42.20 -60.08 32.10
CA ASP A 166 40.74 -60.19 32.01
C ASP A 166 40.18 -61.39 32.80
N CYS A 167 40.77 -61.70 33.95
CA CYS A 167 40.42 -62.86 34.75
C CYS A 167 39.77 -62.47 36.10
N PHE A 168 38.63 -63.10 36.41
CA PHE A 168 37.84 -62.84 37.61
C PHE A 168 38.24 -63.77 38.76
N ASP A 169 38.18 -63.24 39.99
CA ASP A 169 38.31 -63.91 41.29
C ASP A 169 39.64 -64.67 41.52
N ALA A 170 40.64 -64.51 40.64
CA ALA A 170 41.94 -65.19 40.74
C ALA A 170 43.03 -64.35 41.43
N HIS A 171 43.24 -63.12 40.97
CA HIS A 171 44.17 -62.13 41.54
C HIS A 171 43.65 -60.72 41.22
N ASP A 172 44.12 -59.71 41.94
CA ASP A 172 43.94 -58.31 41.56
C ASP A 172 44.99 -57.90 40.53
N THR A 173 44.77 -56.75 39.89
CA THR A 173 45.67 -56.15 38.91
C THR A 173 47.12 -56.08 39.40
N GLU A 174 47.34 -55.74 40.68
CA GLU A 174 48.68 -55.63 41.29
C GLU A 174 49.45 -56.95 41.44
N ASP A 175 48.75 -58.08 41.53
CA ASP A 175 49.32 -59.42 41.69
C ASP A 175 49.37 -60.19 40.36
N CYS A 176 49.18 -59.51 39.23
CA CYS A 176 49.18 -60.16 37.94
C CYS A 176 50.59 -60.66 37.58
N PRO A 177 50.82 -61.96 37.34
CA PRO A 177 52.12 -62.47 36.92
C PRO A 177 52.60 -61.89 35.57
N LYS A 178 51.67 -61.33 34.77
CA LYS A 178 52.01 -60.58 33.55
C LYS A 178 52.56 -59.18 33.84
N GLN A 179 52.23 -58.59 34.99
CA GLN A 179 52.73 -57.26 35.40
C GLN A 179 54.25 -57.28 35.67
N ALA A 180 54.79 -58.39 36.18
CA ALA A 180 56.22 -58.55 36.46
C ALA A 180 57.10 -58.83 35.21
N SER A 181 56.51 -58.95 34.02
CA SER A 181 57.23 -59.27 32.78
C SER A 181 57.14 -58.20 31.69
N SER A 182 56.45 -57.07 31.96
CA SER A 182 56.43 -55.93 31.04
C SER A 182 57.54 -54.93 31.38
N ASP A 183 58.69 -55.10 30.74
CA ASP A 183 59.69 -54.04 30.52
C ASP A 183 59.03 -52.94 29.66
N SER A 184 58.61 -51.82 30.28
CA SER A 184 57.80 -50.79 29.62
C SER A 184 58.54 -49.46 29.55
N PRO A 185 58.66 -48.82 28.36
CA PRO A 185 59.27 -47.50 28.21
C PRO A 185 58.37 -46.38 28.79
N PRO A 186 58.92 -45.17 29.06
CA PRO A 186 58.27 -44.17 29.91
C PRO A 186 56.98 -43.59 29.29
N PRO A 187 56.00 -43.19 30.14
CA PRO A 187 54.70 -42.71 29.68
C PRO A 187 54.80 -41.31 29.04
N THR A 188 54.18 -41.15 27.87
CA THR A 188 54.07 -39.87 27.18
C THR A 188 52.91 -39.04 27.75
N GLN A 189 53.20 -37.84 28.26
CA GLN A 189 52.19 -36.85 28.65
C GLN A 189 51.67 -36.12 27.41
N TYR A 190 50.47 -36.46 26.93
CA TYR A 190 49.74 -35.65 25.96
C TYR A 190 48.48 -35.09 26.62
N HIS A 191 48.49 -33.79 26.92
CA HIS A 191 47.31 -33.04 27.36
C HIS A 191 46.70 -32.33 26.14
N GLY A 192 45.45 -32.65 25.80
CA GLY A 192 44.72 -32.02 24.70
C GLY A 192 44.41 -30.54 24.97
N GLU A 193 44.73 -29.68 24.02
CA GLU A 193 44.45 -28.24 24.08
C GLU A 193 42.94 -27.95 23.88
N ARG A 194 42.36 -27.14 24.78
CA ARG A 194 41.04 -26.53 24.59
C ARG A 194 41.21 -25.20 23.87
N GLY A 195 40.79 -25.14 22.61
CA GLY A 195 40.77 -23.92 21.81
C GLY A 195 39.82 -22.87 22.37
N SER A 196 40.36 -21.70 22.71
CA SER A 196 39.65 -20.45 22.94
C SER A 196 39.57 -19.68 21.62
N PHE A 197 38.36 -19.47 21.09
CA PHE A 197 38.12 -18.52 20.01
C PHE A 197 37.11 -17.47 20.47
N PHE A 198 37.61 -16.25 20.67
CA PHE A 198 36.86 -15.00 20.76
C PHE A 198 36.96 -14.29 19.41
N HIS A 199 35.83 -14.12 18.73
CA HIS A 199 35.40 -12.88 18.06
C HIS A 199 33.94 -13.02 17.65
#